data_AF-A0AAX2UJF5-F1
#
_entry.id   AF-A0AAX2UJF5-F1
#
_cell.length_a   1.000
_cell.length_b   1.000
_cell.length_c   1.000
_cell.angle_alpha   90.00
_cell.angle_beta   90.00
_cell.angle_gamma   90.00
#
_symmetry.space_group_name_H-M   'P 1'
#
loop_
_entity.id
_entity.type
_entity.pdbx_description
1 polymer ?
#
loop_
_entity_poly.entity_id
_entity_poly.type
_entity_poly.pdbx_seq_one_letter_code
_entity_poly.pdbx_strand_id
1 'polypeptide(L)'
;MSKIINAKGRDVKKFGESGYTRVIGNSQLGQLLSRVQATVIANGSELEKMIVERCNAIKDIDKFIDDVTQSKINQGTFLCTKRILKKTQNYKESIKSIEPDMLIFIVSRQRICKVIELKDGETFDTKKAKAEKENLVKFSQNFGVKIPFVTDYYICCFNQSDKTKIHIGMKGVFELENILTGRELCEILGIDFDEMISLRNQVAKENLTYFIDELLAIHEIKAKIKARI
;
A
#
# COMPACT_ATOMS: atom_id res chain seq x y z
N MET A 1 -8.74 1.90 10.18
CA MET A 1 -8.93 2.59 8.89
C MET A 1 -8.89 4.09 9.08
N SER A 2 -8.29 4.82 8.13
CA SER A 2 -8.02 6.26 8.28
C SER A 2 -9.29 7.09 8.16
N LYS A 3 -9.49 8.01 9.11
CA LYS A 3 -10.61 8.95 9.12
C LYS A 3 -10.10 10.39 9.05
N ILE A 4 -10.76 11.25 8.28
CA ILE A 4 -10.42 12.67 8.13
C ILE A 4 -10.48 13.38 9.49
N ILE A 5 -11.44 13.01 10.34
CA ILE A 5 -11.58 13.55 11.70
C ILE A 5 -10.29 13.40 12.53
N ASN A 6 -9.55 12.30 12.34
CA ASN A 6 -8.32 12.01 13.07
C ASN A 6 -7.06 12.61 12.41
N ALA A 7 -7.18 13.10 11.16
CA ALA A 7 -6.07 13.69 10.44
C ALA A 7 -5.84 15.14 10.91
N LYS A 8 -4.60 15.45 11.29
CA LYS A 8 -4.20 16.81 11.69
C LYS A 8 -4.14 17.78 10.51
N GLY A 9 -3.84 17.27 9.31
CA GLY A 9 -3.55 18.10 8.13
C GLY A 9 -2.15 18.72 8.20
N ARG A 10 -1.91 19.79 7.44
CA ARG A 10 -0.62 20.48 7.45
C ARG A 10 -0.46 21.32 8.73
N ASP A 11 0.74 21.29 9.31
CA ASP A 11 1.10 22.21 10.39
C ASP A 11 1.50 23.57 9.81
N VAL A 12 0.54 24.50 9.79
CA VAL A 12 0.71 25.85 9.23
C VAL A 12 1.69 26.68 10.07
N LYS A 13 1.78 26.45 11.39
CA LYS A 13 2.72 27.17 12.25
C LYS A 13 4.16 26.79 11.92
N LYS A 14 4.40 25.52 11.61
CA LYS A 14 5.74 25.00 11.31
C LYS A 14 6.15 25.20 9.85
N PHE A 15 5.23 25.04 8.90
CA PHE A 15 5.55 24.96 7.47
C PHE A 15 4.90 26.06 6.62
N GLY A 16 4.33 27.08 7.26
CA GLY A 16 3.62 28.16 6.60
C GLY A 16 2.38 27.71 5.86
N GLU A 17 1.87 28.61 5.03
CA GLU A 17 0.62 28.44 4.30
C GLU A 17 0.66 27.24 3.34
N SER A 18 -0.42 26.46 3.35
CA SER A 18 -0.54 25.26 2.49
C SER A 18 -0.74 25.64 1.02
N GLY A 19 -0.33 24.76 0.11
CA GLY A 19 -0.62 24.93 -1.32
C GLY A 19 -2.13 24.98 -1.60
N TYR A 20 -2.93 24.22 -0.85
CA TYR A 20 -4.39 24.24 -0.94
C TYR A 20 -4.97 25.62 -0.62
N THR A 21 -4.43 26.29 0.40
CA THR A 21 -4.85 27.63 0.78
C THR A 21 -4.53 28.63 -0.32
N ARG A 22 -3.33 28.59 -0.92
CA ARG A 22 -2.96 29.49 -2.02
C ARG A 22 -3.83 29.32 -3.27
N VAL A 23 -4.29 28.10 -3.55
CA VAL A 23 -5.16 27.82 -4.71
C VAL A 23 -6.57 28.35 -4.48
N ILE A 24 -7.12 28.19 -3.27
CA ILE A 24 -8.54 28.48 -2.98
C ILE A 24 -8.75 29.88 -2.41
N GLY A 25 -7.74 30.45 -1.76
CA GLY A 25 -7.85 31.74 -1.06
C GLY A 25 -8.61 31.65 0.28
N ASN A 26 -8.84 30.44 0.81
CA ASN A 26 -9.52 30.26 2.10
C ASN A 26 -8.71 29.29 3.00
N SER A 27 -8.30 29.78 4.18
CA SER A 27 -7.43 29.05 5.10
C SER A 27 -8.10 27.83 5.74
N GLN A 28 -9.37 27.95 6.13
CA GLN A 28 -10.12 26.85 6.75
C GLN A 28 -10.36 25.71 5.76
N LEU A 29 -10.79 26.04 4.54
CA LEU A 29 -10.98 25.05 3.48
C LEU A 29 -9.66 24.44 3.04
N GLY A 30 -8.60 25.25 2.93
CA GLY A 30 -7.25 24.75 2.68
C GLY A 30 -6.78 23.75 3.74
N GLN A 31 -7.08 24.01 5.02
CA GLN A 31 -6.77 23.07 6.10
C GLN A 31 -7.60 21.77 5.98
N LEU A 32 -8.90 21.86 5.71
CA LEU A 32 -9.76 20.69 5.52
C LEU A 32 -9.25 19.80 4.38
N LEU A 33 -8.87 20.38 3.23
CA LEU A 33 -8.27 19.64 2.11
C LEU A 33 -6.93 19.01 2.48
N SER A 34 -6.12 19.69 3.28
CA SER A 34 -4.86 19.11 3.76
C SER A 34 -5.09 17.87 4.65
N ARG A 35 -6.20 17.83 5.41
CA ARG A 35 -6.60 16.67 6.21
C ARG A 35 -7.07 15.51 5.34
N VAL A 36 -7.80 15.81 4.25
CA VAL A 36 -8.15 14.81 3.22
C VAL A 36 -6.88 14.19 2.66
N GLN A 37 -5.90 15.00 2.23
CA GLN A 37 -4.63 14.50 1.71
C GLN A 37 -3.88 13.62 2.72
N ALA A 38 -3.80 14.06 3.99
CA ALA A 38 -3.17 13.27 5.04
C ALA A 38 -3.88 11.92 5.26
N THR A 39 -5.21 11.89 5.12
CA THR A 39 -6.02 10.67 5.20
C THR A 39 -5.75 9.73 4.02
N VAL A 40 -5.62 10.27 2.80
CA VAL A 40 -5.24 9.49 1.60
C VAL A 40 -3.88 8.81 1.80
N ILE A 41 -2.91 9.53 2.37
CA ILE A 41 -1.59 8.94 2.65
C ILE A 41 -1.72 7.83 3.70
N ALA A 42 -2.47 8.06 4.78
CA ALA A 42 -2.66 7.08 5.84
C ALA A 42 -3.42 5.82 5.37
N ASN A 43 -4.30 5.93 4.36
CA ASN A 43 -5.02 4.79 3.80
C ASN A 43 -4.10 3.72 3.22
N GLY A 44 -2.94 4.10 2.67
CA GLY A 44 -1.95 3.13 2.19
C GLY A 44 -1.38 2.28 3.34
N SER A 45 -0.96 2.93 4.43
CA SER A 45 -0.44 2.21 5.61
C SER A 45 -1.52 1.38 6.32
N GLU A 46 -2.77 1.85 6.32
CA GLU A 46 -3.89 1.07 6.86
C GLU A 46 -4.21 -0.15 6.01
N LEU A 47 -4.08 -0.06 4.68
CA LEU A 47 -4.24 -1.22 3.79
C LEU A 47 -3.21 -2.31 4.12
N GLU A 48 -1.94 -1.94 4.23
CA GLU A 48 -0.87 -2.87 4.64
C GLU A 48 -1.21 -3.56 5.97
N LYS A 49 -1.66 -2.78 6.96
CA LYS A 49 -2.06 -3.30 8.27
C LYS A 49 -3.21 -4.29 8.17
N MET A 50 -4.27 -3.96 7.40
CA MET A 50 -5.43 -4.85 7.22
C MET A 50 -5.04 -6.18 6.58
N ILE A 51 -4.08 -6.18 5.64
CA ILE A 51 -3.54 -7.39 5.01
C ILE A 51 -2.76 -8.21 6.05
N VAL A 52 -1.83 -7.56 6.78
CA VAL A 52 -0.98 -8.25 7.76
C VAL A 52 -1.79 -8.91 8.88
N GLU A 53 -2.85 -8.25 9.36
CA GLU A 53 -3.74 -8.77 10.42
C GLU A 53 -4.53 -10.02 9.99
N ARG A 54 -4.68 -10.26 8.68
CA ARG A 54 -5.42 -11.41 8.12
C ARG A 54 -4.50 -12.53 7.61
N CYS A 55 -3.19 -12.38 7.76
CA CYS A 55 -2.20 -13.30 7.21
C CYS A 55 -1.44 -14.07 8.28
N ASN A 56 -0.87 -15.21 7.88
CA ASN A 56 0.14 -15.92 8.66
C ASN A 56 1.47 -15.14 8.60
N ALA A 57 1.63 -14.15 9.47
CA ALA A 57 2.81 -13.30 9.51
C ALA A 57 4.04 -14.03 10.07
N ILE A 58 5.14 -14.00 9.32
CA ILE A 58 6.46 -14.49 9.74
C ILE A 58 6.99 -13.58 10.85
N LYS A 59 7.51 -14.15 11.93
CA LYS A 59 8.08 -13.36 13.05
C LYS A 59 9.58 -13.10 12.89
N ASP A 60 10.27 -14.06 12.31
CA ASP A 60 11.71 -14.08 12.06
C ASP A 60 11.95 -14.76 10.71
N ILE A 61 12.49 -14.00 9.75
CA ILE A 61 12.69 -14.48 8.39
C ILE A 61 13.83 -15.49 8.29
N ASP A 62 14.88 -15.33 9.09
CA ASP A 62 16.06 -16.20 9.04
C ASP A 62 15.66 -17.59 9.54
N LYS A 63 15.02 -17.63 10.72
CA LYS A 63 14.50 -18.87 11.28
C LYS A 63 13.45 -19.52 10.38
N PHE A 64 12.55 -18.73 9.78
CA PHE A 64 11.53 -19.26 8.88
C PHE A 64 12.15 -19.98 7.67
N ILE A 65 13.14 -19.38 7.01
CA ILE A 65 13.79 -19.99 5.85
C ILE A 65 14.56 -21.26 6.26
N ASP A 66 15.25 -21.24 7.41
CA ASP A 66 15.93 -22.42 7.95
C ASP A 66 14.95 -23.56 8.26
N ASP A 67 13.84 -23.25 8.92
CA ASP A 67 12.81 -24.23 9.27
C ASP A 67 12.12 -24.80 8.01
N VAL A 68 11.90 -24.00 6.96
CA VAL A 68 11.41 -24.49 5.66
C VAL A 68 12.43 -25.43 5.01
N THR A 69 13.71 -25.07 5.04
CA THR A 69 14.80 -25.91 4.50
C THR A 69 14.84 -27.27 5.18
N GLN A 70 14.63 -27.29 6.49
CA GLN A 70 14.60 -28.50 7.32
C GLN A 70 13.24 -29.22 7.33
N SER A 71 12.29 -28.81 6.49
CA SER A 71 10.93 -29.38 6.39
C SER A 71 10.14 -29.36 7.71
N LYS A 72 10.39 -28.35 8.56
CA LYS A 72 9.69 -28.13 9.84
C LYS A 72 8.45 -27.24 9.69
N ILE A 73 8.28 -26.58 8.54
CA ILE A 73 7.12 -25.76 8.23
C ILE A 73 6.17 -26.54 7.33
N ASN A 74 4.91 -26.62 7.75
CA ASN A 74 3.83 -27.22 6.96
C ASN A 74 3.51 -26.37 5.73
N GLN A 75 2.83 -26.99 4.75
CA GLN A 75 2.38 -26.28 3.56
C GLN A 75 1.45 -25.12 3.91
N GLY A 76 1.57 -24.01 3.19
CA GLY A 76 0.76 -22.82 3.41
C GLY A 76 1.37 -21.55 2.82
N THR A 77 0.63 -20.45 2.93
CA THR A 77 1.06 -19.12 2.54
C THR A 77 1.43 -18.31 3.79
N PHE A 78 2.59 -17.66 3.73
CA PHE A 78 3.17 -16.89 4.84
C PHE A 78 3.60 -15.50 4.36
N LEU A 79 3.40 -14.48 5.19
CA LEU A 79 3.69 -13.08 4.85
C LEU A 79 4.87 -12.57 5.67
N CYS A 80 5.90 -12.02 5.02
CA CYS A 80 6.96 -11.27 5.67
C CYS A 80 6.85 -9.79 5.30
N THR A 81 6.59 -8.94 6.29
CA THR A 81 6.57 -7.49 6.08
C THR A 81 7.98 -6.93 5.93
N LYS A 82 8.10 -5.76 5.30
CA LYS A 82 9.32 -4.93 5.29
C LYS A 82 9.97 -4.78 6.67
N ARG A 83 9.17 -4.56 7.73
CA ARG A 83 9.67 -4.40 9.10
C ARG A 83 10.34 -5.66 9.65
N ILE A 84 9.84 -6.83 9.28
CA ILE A 84 10.42 -8.12 9.67
C ILE A 84 11.66 -8.41 8.83
N LEU A 85 11.58 -8.18 7.51
CA LEU A 85 12.68 -8.34 6.58
C LEU A 85 13.93 -7.58 7.01
N LYS A 86 13.80 -6.30 7.42
CA LYS A 86 14.91 -5.48 7.93
C LYS A 86 15.67 -6.07 9.13
N LYS A 87 15.07 -7.02 9.86
CA LYS A 87 15.68 -7.62 11.04
C LYS A 87 16.56 -8.83 10.72
N THR A 88 16.54 -9.33 9.48
CA THR A 88 17.43 -10.40 9.03
C THR A 88 18.88 -10.09 9.40
N GLN A 89 19.61 -11.11 9.83
CA GLN A 89 21.06 -11.11 9.96
C GLN A 89 21.69 -11.82 8.76
N ASN A 90 21.07 -12.91 8.29
CA ASN A 90 21.62 -13.77 7.25
C ASN A 90 21.60 -13.13 5.85
N TYR A 91 20.65 -12.21 5.60
CA TYR A 91 20.39 -11.66 4.27
C TYR A 91 20.62 -10.14 4.19
N LYS A 92 21.25 -9.52 5.19
CA LYS A 92 21.43 -8.05 5.27
C LYS A 92 22.01 -7.44 4.00
N GLU A 93 23.07 -8.04 3.45
CA GLU A 93 23.71 -7.51 2.25
C GLU A 93 22.85 -7.72 0.99
N SER A 94 22.05 -8.79 0.93
CA SER A 94 21.14 -9.06 -0.20
C SER A 94 19.98 -8.09 -0.29
N ILE A 95 19.56 -7.50 0.84
CA ILE A 95 18.42 -6.57 0.91
C ILE A 95 18.84 -5.10 1.04
N LYS A 96 20.15 -4.82 0.94
CA LYS A 96 20.69 -3.48 1.18
C LYS A 96 20.14 -2.49 0.15
N SER A 97 19.62 -1.38 0.65
CA SER A 97 19.08 -0.26 -0.15
C SER A 97 17.84 -0.57 -0.98
N ILE A 98 17.27 -1.78 -0.88
CA ILE A 98 16.08 -2.17 -1.63
C ILE A 98 15.16 -2.98 -0.72
N GLU A 99 13.98 -2.44 -0.45
CA GLU A 99 13.08 -2.99 0.55
C GLU A 99 11.64 -2.98 0.03
N PRO A 100 11.17 -4.09 -0.54
CA PRO A 100 9.78 -4.25 -0.96
C PRO A 100 8.86 -4.11 0.26
N ASP A 101 7.59 -3.78 0.01
CA ASP A 101 6.60 -3.65 1.09
C ASP A 101 6.35 -4.99 1.79
N MET A 102 6.29 -6.08 1.00
CA MET A 102 6.09 -7.43 1.54
C MET A 102 6.69 -8.54 0.66
N LEU A 103 6.99 -9.65 1.32
CA LEU A 103 7.30 -10.94 0.68
C LEU A 103 6.20 -11.94 1.04
N ILE A 104 5.78 -12.73 0.07
CA ILE A 104 4.82 -13.81 0.25
C ILE A 104 5.53 -15.13 -0.04
N PHE A 105 5.63 -15.99 0.97
CA PHE A 105 6.21 -17.32 0.84
C PHE A 105 5.10 -18.36 0.73
N ILE A 106 5.06 -19.06 -0.39
CA ILE A 106 4.16 -20.20 -0.63
C ILE A 106 4.99 -21.47 -0.42
N VAL A 107 4.77 -22.14 0.71
CA VAL A 107 5.41 -23.41 1.04
C VAL A 107 4.56 -24.52 0.46
N SER A 108 5.03 -25.12 -0.63
CA SER A 108 4.41 -26.26 -1.29
C SER A 108 5.48 -27.21 -1.83
N ARG A 109 5.13 -28.19 -2.68
CA ARG A 109 6.13 -28.99 -3.42
C ARG A 109 7.09 -28.11 -4.22
N GLN A 110 6.57 -27.02 -4.81
CA GLN A 110 7.37 -25.95 -5.40
C GLN A 110 7.29 -24.72 -4.49
N ARG A 111 8.42 -24.35 -3.91
CA ARG A 111 8.51 -23.22 -2.97
C ARG A 111 8.62 -21.93 -3.78
N ILE A 112 7.71 -20.99 -3.56
CA ILE A 112 7.67 -19.71 -4.28
C ILE A 112 7.78 -18.56 -3.28
N CYS A 113 8.60 -17.56 -3.61
CA CYS A 113 8.68 -16.28 -2.92
C CYS A 113 8.20 -15.19 -3.89
N LYS A 114 7.13 -14.50 -3.55
CA LYS A 114 6.64 -13.36 -4.33
C LYS A 114 7.06 -12.06 -3.64
N VAL A 115 7.81 -11.24 -4.35
CA VAL A 115 8.26 -9.91 -3.94
C VAL A 115 7.21 -8.90 -4.37
N ILE A 116 6.54 -8.23 -3.44
CA ILE A 116 5.39 -7.39 -3.73
C ILE A 116 5.68 -5.94 -3.33
N GLU A 117 5.47 -5.04 -4.29
CA GLU A 117 5.26 -3.62 -4.04
C GLU A 117 3.75 -3.34 -4.01
N LEU A 118 3.23 -2.77 -2.92
CA LEU A 118 1.79 -2.58 -2.73
C LEU A 118 1.41 -1.11 -2.90
N LYS A 119 0.46 -0.86 -3.78
CA LYS A 119 -0.09 0.47 -4.05
C LYS A 119 -1.60 0.47 -3.83
N ASP A 120 -2.11 1.53 -3.19
CA ASP A 120 -3.55 1.68 -2.97
C ASP A 120 -4.30 2.05 -4.26
N GLY A 121 -3.63 2.73 -5.21
CA GLY A 121 -4.19 3.12 -6.51
C GLY A 121 -3.27 2.78 -7.69
N GLU A 122 -3.62 3.26 -8.89
CA GLU A 122 -3.06 2.86 -10.18
C GLU A 122 -2.38 3.98 -10.99
N THR A 123 -2.55 5.25 -10.62
CA THR A 123 -1.96 6.37 -11.38
C THR A 123 -0.58 6.75 -10.84
N PHE A 124 0.47 6.59 -11.67
CA PHE A 124 1.85 6.80 -11.25
C PHE A 124 2.63 7.83 -12.06
N ASP A 125 3.50 8.54 -11.34
CA ASP A 125 4.63 9.23 -11.96
C ASP A 125 5.56 8.19 -12.60
N THR A 126 5.86 8.37 -13.88
CA THR A 126 6.62 7.39 -14.69
C THR A 126 8.05 7.19 -14.21
N LYS A 127 8.68 8.22 -13.64
CA LYS A 127 10.04 8.09 -13.10
C LYS A 127 10.03 7.21 -11.87
N LYS A 128 8.98 7.34 -11.04
CA LYS A 128 8.79 6.47 -9.87
C LYS A 128 8.55 5.03 -10.31
N ALA A 129 7.64 4.78 -11.25
CA ALA A 129 7.33 3.42 -11.71
C ALA A 129 8.58 2.65 -12.21
N LYS A 130 9.46 3.31 -12.99
CA LYS A 130 10.71 2.70 -13.46
C LYS A 130 11.66 2.33 -12.32
N ALA A 131 11.86 3.25 -11.38
CA ALA A 131 12.71 3.01 -10.21
C ALA A 131 12.18 1.86 -9.34
N GLU A 132 10.85 1.78 -9.15
CA GLU A 132 10.22 0.67 -8.42
C GLU A 132 10.47 -0.68 -9.11
N LYS A 133 10.32 -0.75 -10.45
CA LYS A 133 10.61 -1.99 -11.19
C LYS A 133 12.08 -2.41 -11.06
N GLU A 134 13.01 -1.47 -11.24
CA GLU A 134 14.43 -1.75 -11.11
C GLU A 134 14.79 -2.28 -9.71
N ASN A 135 14.18 -1.70 -8.68
CA ASN A 135 14.32 -2.15 -7.30
C ASN A 135 13.80 -3.59 -7.12
N LEU A 136 12.57 -3.87 -7.54
CA LEU A 136 11.98 -5.20 -7.42
C LEU A 136 12.80 -6.29 -8.15
N VAL A 137 13.29 -5.99 -9.35
CA VAL A 137 14.13 -6.91 -10.14
C VAL A 137 15.45 -7.18 -9.41
N LYS A 138 16.15 -6.13 -8.98
CA LYS A 138 17.42 -6.26 -8.23
C LYS A 138 17.24 -7.02 -6.94
N PHE A 139 16.17 -6.75 -6.19
CA PHE A 139 15.85 -7.47 -4.96
C PHE A 139 15.64 -8.96 -5.25
N SER A 140 14.81 -9.28 -6.24
CA SER A 140 14.48 -10.67 -6.60
C SER A 140 15.73 -11.46 -7.02
N GLN A 141 16.65 -10.82 -7.75
CA GLN A 141 17.92 -11.44 -8.15
C GLN A 141 18.87 -11.63 -6.96
N ASN A 142 19.04 -10.62 -6.10
CA ASN A 142 20.03 -10.67 -5.01
C ASN A 142 19.58 -11.52 -3.82
N PHE A 143 18.28 -11.48 -3.49
CA PHE A 143 17.70 -12.23 -2.39
C PHE A 143 17.30 -13.63 -2.85
N GLY A 144 16.71 -13.77 -4.04
CA GLY A 144 16.20 -15.04 -4.56
C GLY A 144 17.28 -16.12 -4.70
N VAL A 145 18.50 -15.76 -5.10
CA VAL A 145 19.63 -16.71 -5.19
C VAL A 145 20.13 -17.22 -3.83
N LYS A 146 19.68 -16.63 -2.72
CA LYS A 146 20.11 -16.98 -1.35
C LYS A 146 19.11 -17.82 -0.58
N ILE A 147 17.93 -18.07 -1.15
CA ILE A 147 16.83 -18.74 -0.46
C ILE A 147 16.38 -19.98 -1.26
N PRO A 148 15.80 -21.00 -0.60
CA PRO A 148 15.32 -22.22 -1.27
C PRO A 148 13.93 -22.02 -1.90
N PHE A 149 13.72 -20.90 -2.60
CA PHE A 149 12.45 -20.52 -3.22
C PHE A 149 12.69 -19.97 -4.62
N VAL A 150 11.82 -20.33 -5.57
CA VAL A 150 11.70 -19.62 -6.85
C VAL A 150 11.15 -18.23 -6.54
N THR A 151 11.80 -17.18 -7.04
CA THR A 151 11.47 -15.80 -6.67
C THR A 151 10.94 -15.02 -7.86
N ASP A 152 9.73 -14.48 -7.71
CA ASP A 152 9.06 -13.62 -8.68
C ASP A 152 8.78 -12.25 -8.07
N TYR A 153 8.60 -11.22 -8.91
CA TYR A 153 8.19 -9.89 -8.44
C TYR A 153 6.87 -9.43 -9.04
N TYR A 154 6.16 -8.62 -8.27
CA TYR A 154 4.89 -8.04 -8.67
C TYR A 154 4.71 -6.63 -8.11
N ILE A 155 3.97 -5.81 -8.86
CA ILE A 155 3.32 -4.62 -8.34
C ILE A 155 1.84 -4.90 -8.18
N CYS A 156 1.29 -4.60 -7.00
CA CYS A 156 -0.14 -4.71 -6.73
C CYS A 156 -0.78 -3.32 -6.68
N CYS A 157 -1.81 -3.08 -7.48
CA CYS A 157 -2.66 -1.89 -7.35
C CYS A 157 -4.02 -2.32 -6.79
N PHE A 158 -4.19 -2.17 -5.47
CA PHE A 158 -5.21 -2.88 -4.72
C PHE A 158 -6.65 -2.52 -5.13
N ASN A 159 -6.95 -1.24 -5.35
CA ASN A 159 -8.30 -0.78 -5.69
C ASN A 159 -8.58 -0.75 -7.20
N GLN A 160 -7.67 -1.25 -8.05
CA GLN A 160 -7.89 -1.36 -9.50
C GLN A 160 -8.09 -2.82 -9.89
N SER A 161 -9.25 -3.12 -10.48
CA SER A 161 -9.62 -4.49 -10.89
C SER A 161 -9.19 -4.86 -12.30
N ASP A 162 -8.72 -3.88 -13.09
CA ASP A 162 -8.33 -4.08 -14.48
C ASP A 162 -6.80 -3.91 -14.63
N LYS A 163 -6.12 -5.03 -14.89
CA LYS A 163 -4.65 -5.06 -15.07
C LYS A 163 -4.19 -4.24 -16.27
N THR A 164 -5.01 -4.11 -17.32
CA THR A 164 -4.70 -3.27 -18.48
C THR A 164 -4.72 -1.80 -18.09
N LYS A 165 -5.65 -1.36 -17.24
CA LYS A 165 -5.63 0.01 -16.69
C LYS A 165 -4.40 0.27 -15.83
N ILE A 166 -3.98 -0.71 -15.03
CA ILE A 166 -2.75 -0.61 -14.24
C ILE A 166 -1.54 -0.47 -15.17
N HIS A 167 -1.43 -1.33 -16.18
CA HIS A 167 -0.35 -1.30 -17.18
C HIS A 167 -0.27 0.07 -17.87
N ILE A 168 -1.42 0.60 -18.33
CA ILE A 168 -1.51 1.93 -18.95
C ILE A 168 -1.14 3.03 -17.95
N GLY A 169 -1.65 2.98 -16.72
CA GLY A 169 -1.36 3.94 -15.65
C GLY A 169 0.11 3.97 -15.25
N MET A 170 0.79 2.83 -15.36
CA MET A 170 2.24 2.66 -15.21
C MET A 170 3.03 2.94 -16.49
N LYS A 171 2.37 3.38 -17.57
CA LYS A 171 2.94 3.64 -18.90
C LYS A 171 3.74 2.47 -19.47
N GLY A 172 3.23 1.26 -19.28
CA GLY A 172 3.82 0.02 -19.78
C GLY A 172 5.14 -0.37 -19.13
N VAL A 173 5.48 0.21 -17.96
CA VAL A 173 6.72 -0.15 -17.25
C VAL A 173 6.67 -1.60 -16.75
N PHE A 174 5.53 -2.03 -16.21
CA PHE A 174 5.31 -3.40 -15.73
C PHE A 174 4.53 -4.21 -16.75
N GLU A 175 4.98 -5.43 -17.04
CA GLU A 175 4.24 -6.38 -17.87
C GLU A 175 3.02 -6.91 -17.11
N LEU A 176 1.98 -7.32 -17.84
CA LEU A 176 0.73 -7.82 -17.25
C LEU A 176 0.94 -8.99 -16.29
N GLU A 177 1.94 -9.82 -16.56
CA GLU A 177 2.34 -10.95 -15.70
C GLU A 177 2.93 -10.52 -14.35
N ASN A 178 3.52 -9.32 -14.26
CA ASN A 178 4.07 -8.76 -13.01
C ASN A 178 3.09 -7.79 -12.32
N ILE A 179 1.84 -7.73 -12.79
CA ILE A 179 0.80 -6.90 -12.17
C ILE A 179 -0.13 -7.81 -11.38
N LEU A 180 -0.55 -7.34 -10.21
CA LEU A 180 -1.64 -7.91 -9.42
C LEU A 180 -2.71 -6.85 -9.16
N THR A 181 -3.96 -7.25 -9.25
CA THR A 181 -5.09 -6.56 -8.65
C THR A 181 -5.14 -6.84 -7.14
N GLY A 182 -5.93 -6.08 -6.38
CA GLY A 182 -6.15 -6.39 -4.96
C GLY A 182 -6.82 -7.75 -4.76
N ARG A 183 -7.73 -8.15 -5.66
CA ARG A 183 -8.40 -9.45 -5.58
C ARG A 183 -7.42 -10.61 -5.78
N GLU A 184 -6.55 -10.54 -6.80
CA GLU A 184 -5.51 -11.56 -7.02
C GLU A 184 -4.54 -11.65 -5.82
N LEU A 185 -4.16 -10.51 -5.22
CA LEU A 185 -3.32 -10.50 -4.02
C LEU A 185 -4.03 -11.18 -2.84
N CYS A 186 -5.30 -10.87 -2.60
CA CYS A 186 -6.11 -11.48 -1.56
C CYS A 186 -6.29 -12.98 -1.78
N GLU A 187 -6.51 -13.44 -3.01
CA GLU A 187 -6.59 -14.86 -3.37
C GLU A 187 -5.30 -15.60 -3.01
N ILE A 188 -4.13 -15.03 -3.34
CA ILE A 188 -2.82 -15.60 -2.98
C ILE A 188 -2.68 -15.76 -1.46
N LEU A 189 -3.14 -14.76 -0.70
CA LEU A 189 -3.01 -14.70 0.75
C LEU A 189 -4.13 -15.44 1.51
N GLY A 190 -5.18 -15.90 0.82
CA GLY A 190 -6.36 -16.49 1.45
C GLY A 190 -7.22 -15.48 2.24
N ILE A 191 -7.25 -14.23 1.80
CA ILE A 191 -8.02 -13.14 2.43
C ILE A 191 -9.35 -12.93 1.70
N ASP A 192 -10.42 -12.66 2.45
CA ASP A 192 -11.69 -12.18 1.88
C ASP A 192 -11.55 -10.73 1.41
N PHE A 193 -11.42 -10.55 0.08
CA PHE A 193 -11.33 -9.24 -0.54
C PHE A 193 -12.60 -8.39 -0.35
N ASP A 194 -13.77 -9.02 -0.44
CA ASP A 194 -15.04 -8.30 -0.42
C ASP A 194 -15.37 -7.80 1.01
N GLU A 195 -14.98 -8.56 2.04
CA GLU A 195 -14.97 -8.09 3.44
C GLU A 195 -14.11 -6.83 3.60
N MET A 196 -12.87 -6.84 3.08
CA MET A 196 -11.96 -5.69 3.16
C MET A 196 -12.52 -4.45 2.46
N ILE A 197 -13.10 -4.61 1.27
CA ILE A 197 -13.71 -3.50 0.53
C ILE A 197 -14.95 -2.97 1.25
N SER A 198 -15.78 -3.84 1.83
CA SER A 198 -16.94 -3.45 2.62
C SER A 198 -16.57 -2.55 3.80
N LEU A 199 -15.55 -2.97 4.57
CA LEU A 199 -15.00 -2.18 5.69
C LEU A 199 -14.52 -0.80 5.23
N ARG A 200 -13.77 -0.73 4.13
CA ARG A 200 -13.27 0.54 3.57
C ARG A 200 -14.41 1.45 3.09
N ASN A 201 -15.43 0.89 2.46
CA ASN A 201 -16.61 1.63 2.00
C ASN A 201 -17.42 2.22 3.16
N GLN A 202 -17.52 1.52 4.29
CA GLN A 202 -18.16 2.06 5.49
C GLN A 202 -17.43 3.33 5.98
N VAL A 203 -16.10 3.28 6.06
CA VAL A 203 -15.30 4.43 6.48
C VAL A 203 -15.32 5.56 5.44
N ALA A 204 -15.41 5.24 4.15
CA ALA A 204 -15.57 6.25 3.10
C ALA A 204 -16.86 7.06 3.29
N LYS A 205 -17.97 6.42 3.67
CA LYS A 205 -19.24 7.11 3.97
C LYS A 205 -19.09 8.05 5.16
N GLU A 206 -18.46 7.59 6.24
CA GLU A 206 -18.19 8.42 7.43
C GLU A 206 -17.31 9.63 7.10
N ASN A 207 -16.27 9.41 6.28
CA ASN A 207 -15.39 10.49 5.81
C ASN A 207 -16.15 11.51 4.95
N LEU A 208 -17.05 11.06 4.08
CA LEU A 208 -17.87 11.96 3.27
C LEU A 208 -18.80 12.81 4.13
N THR A 209 -19.51 12.20 5.08
CA THR A 209 -20.36 12.93 6.03
C THR A 209 -19.56 13.97 6.79
N TYR A 210 -18.44 13.56 7.39
CA TYR A 210 -17.56 14.47 8.12
C TYR A 210 -17.06 15.63 7.25
N PHE A 211 -16.65 15.35 6.01
CA PHE A 211 -16.17 16.37 5.09
C PHE A 211 -17.26 17.40 4.76
N ILE A 212 -18.50 16.96 4.51
CA ILE A 212 -19.64 17.84 4.25
C ILE A 212 -19.93 18.72 5.47
N ASP A 213 -19.98 18.14 6.66
CA ASP A 213 -20.26 18.87 7.90
C ASP A 213 -19.22 19.97 8.15
N GLU A 214 -17.93 19.64 8.00
CA GLU A 214 -16.83 20.62 8.15
C GLU A 214 -16.85 21.67 7.04
N LEU A 215 -17.19 21.30 5.81
CA LEU A 215 -17.31 22.23 4.69
C LEU A 215 -18.41 23.26 4.95
N LEU A 216 -19.56 22.81 5.47
CA LEU A 216 -20.70 23.67 5.82
C LEU A 216 -20.46 24.48 7.11
N ALA A 217 -19.54 24.07 7.97
CA ALA A 217 -19.12 24.87 9.12
C ALA A 217 -18.32 26.12 8.72
N ILE A 218 -17.74 26.15 7.51
CA ILE A 218 -17.01 27.32 6.99
C ILE A 218 -18.03 28.34 6.46
N HIS A 219 -18.25 29.43 7.20
CA HIS A 219 -19.30 30.42 6.92
C HIS A 219 -19.24 30.98 5.50
N GLU A 220 -18.06 31.40 5.04
CA GLU A 220 -17.87 31.94 3.69
C GLU A 220 -18.27 30.93 2.60
N ILE A 221 -17.88 29.66 2.77
CA ILE A 221 -18.17 28.59 1.82
C ILE A 221 -19.66 28.26 1.82
N LYS A 222 -20.26 28.11 2.99
CA LYS A 222 -21.71 27.89 3.13
C LYS A 222 -22.52 29.01 2.46
N ALA A 223 -22.13 30.27 2.63
CA ALA A 223 -22.77 31.39 1.97
C ALA A 223 -22.64 31.32 0.44
N LYS A 224 -21.44 31.01 -0.08
CA LYS A 224 -21.21 30.83 -1.52
C LYS A 224 -22.02 29.68 -2.12
N ILE A 225 -22.16 28.55 -1.41
CA ILE A 225 -22.99 27.41 -1.85
C ILE A 225 -24.47 27.83 -1.90
N LYS A 226 -24.98 28.46 -0.84
CA LYS A 226 -26.38 28.93 -0.79
C LYS A 226 -26.73 29.92 -1.89
N ALA A 227 -25.78 30.73 -2.35
CA ALA A 227 -26.00 31.67 -3.45
C ALA A 227 -26.02 31.01 -4.84
N ARG A 228 -25.74 29.71 -4.94
CA ARG A 228 -25.66 28.94 -6.20
C ARG A 228 -26.80 27.93 -6.37
N ILE A 229 -27.59 27.71 -5.32
CA ILE A 229 -28.78 26.84 -5.29
C ILE A 229 -30.02 27.71 -5.17
#